data_AF-A0A437QFW9-F1
#
_entry.id   AF-A0A437QFW9-F1
#
_cell.length_a   1.000
_cell.length_b   1.000
_cell.length_c   1.000
_cell.angle_alpha   90.00
_cell.angle_beta   90.00
_cell.angle_gamma   90.00
#
_symmetry.space_group_name_H-M   'P 1'
#
loop_
_entity.id
_entity.type
_entity.pdbx_description
1 polymer ?
#
loop_
_entity_poly.entity_id
_entity_poly.type
_entity_poly.pdbx_seq_one_letter_code
_entity_poly.pdbx_strand_id
1 'polypeptide(L)'
;MLHLAQVFHHQQLSASDQFETLLLVANTVLALSFCLLLATILVCYPLAALFSFELQLASHVTLIFSATLLKIAYICRCIAQYELHQEVR
;
A
#
# COMPACT_ATOMS: atom_id res chain seq x y z
N MET A 1 40.82 1.71 9.45
CA MET A 1 40.03 1.89 8.22
C MET A 1 39.14 0.68 7.89
N LEU A 2 39.58 -0.58 8.09
CA LEU A 2 38.74 -1.78 7.90
C LEU A 2 37.47 -1.83 8.78
N HIS A 3 37.55 -1.35 10.03
CA HIS A 3 36.45 -1.46 10.99
C HIS A 3 35.24 -0.55 10.65
N LEU A 4 35.47 0.60 10.00
CA LEU A 4 34.39 1.48 9.53
C LEU A 4 33.65 0.88 8.33
N ALA A 5 34.37 0.18 7.45
CA ALA A 5 33.77 -0.50 6.31
C ALA A 5 32.83 -1.64 6.76
N GLN A 6 33.20 -2.39 7.80
CA GLN A 6 32.35 -3.46 8.33
C GLN A 6 31.07 -2.93 9.01
N VAL A 7 31.17 -1.84 9.78
CA VAL A 7 30.01 -1.21 10.41
C VAL A 7 29.06 -0.61 9.36
N PHE A 8 29.61 0.04 8.34
CA PHE A 8 28.81 0.61 7.26
C PHE A 8 28.06 -0.47 6.47
N HIS A 9 28.74 -1.57 6.13
CA HIS A 9 28.12 -2.69 5.41
C HIS A 9 27.01 -3.37 6.23
N HIS A 10 27.17 -3.47 7.55
CA HIS A 10 26.17 -4.08 8.43
C HIS A 10 24.95 -3.18 8.66
N GLN A 11 25.13 -1.86 8.66
CA GLN A 11 24.04 -0.88 8.68
C GLN A 11 23.27 -0.88 7.36
N GLN A 12 23.97 -0.99 6.23
CA GLN A 12 23.35 -1.05 4.91
C GLN A 12 22.51 -2.33 4.72
N LEU A 13 22.97 -3.48 5.22
CA LEU A 13 22.23 -4.75 5.20
C LEU A 13 20.92 -4.66 6.01
N SER A 14 20.97 -4.07 7.21
CA SER A 14 19.78 -3.93 8.06
C SER A 14 18.75 -2.98 7.46
N ALA A 15 19.21 -1.90 6.80
CA ALA A 15 18.33 -0.97 6.11
C ALA A 15 17.64 -1.61 4.89
N SER A 16 18.36 -2.39 4.08
CA SER A 16 17.76 -3.09 2.93
C SER A 16 16.67 -4.07 3.37
N ASP A 17 16.89 -4.84 4.44
CA ASP A 17 15.91 -5.81 4.95
C ASP A 17 14.63 -5.12 5.45
N GLN A 18 14.76 -3.95 6.06
CA GLN A 18 13.61 -3.13 6.50
C GLN A 18 12.80 -2.63 5.31
N PHE A 19 13.46 -2.17 4.24
CA PHE A 19 12.78 -1.70 3.03
C PHE A 19 12.18 -2.86 2.22
N GLU A 20 12.77 -4.06 2.23
CA GLU A 20 12.14 -5.27 1.66
C GLU A 20 10.84 -5.62 2.39
N THR A 21 10.86 -5.57 3.72
CA THR A 21 9.66 -5.79 4.55
C THR A 21 8.62 -4.71 4.27
N LEU A 22 9.03 -3.44 4.17
CA LEU A 22 8.15 -2.33 3.81
C LEU A 22 7.55 -2.53 2.42
N LEU A 23 8.32 -3.00 1.44
CA LEU A 23 7.87 -3.27 0.09
C LEU A 23 6.81 -4.37 0.06
N LEU A 24 7.04 -5.45 0.82
CA LEU A 24 6.08 -6.56 0.96
C LEU A 24 4.78 -6.08 1.59
N VAL A 25 4.85 -5.31 2.69
CA VAL A 25 3.68 -4.73 3.36
C VAL A 25 2.96 -3.74 2.43
N ALA A 26 3.69 -2.87 1.73
CA ALA A 26 3.10 -1.93 0.80
C ALA A 26 2.35 -2.65 -0.33
N ASN A 27 2.91 -3.73 -0.88
CA ASN A 27 2.27 -4.52 -1.92
C ASN A 27 1.00 -5.25 -1.42
N THR A 28 1.03 -5.82 -0.21
CA THR A 28 -0.15 -6.49 0.37
C THR A 28 -1.26 -5.49 0.67
N VAL A 29 -0.94 -4.33 1.26
CA VAL A 29 -1.91 -3.27 1.54
C VAL A 29 -2.45 -2.67 0.24
N LEU A 30 -1.63 -2.52 -0.80
CA LEU A 30 -2.07 -2.04 -2.11
C LEU A 30 -3.06 -3.02 -2.75
N ALA A 31 -2.76 -4.32 -2.73
CA ALA A 31 -3.68 -5.34 -3.23
C ALA A 31 -5.00 -5.38 -2.43
N LEU A 32 -4.94 -5.35 -1.10
CA LEU A 32 -6.12 -5.35 -0.24
C LEU A 32 -6.99 -4.10 -0.42
N SER A 33 -6.38 -2.91 -0.46
CA SER A 33 -7.10 -1.65 -0.68
C SER A 33 -7.69 -1.55 -2.09
N PHE A 34 -7.05 -2.13 -3.10
CA PHE A 34 -7.61 -2.23 -4.43
C PHE A 34 -8.82 -3.17 -4.49
N CYS A 35 -8.75 -4.34 -3.86
CA CYS A 35 -9.89 -5.26 -3.76
C CYS A 35 -11.06 -4.61 -3.00
N LEU A 36 -10.79 -3.93 -1.89
CA LEU A 36 -11.80 -3.19 -1.12
C LEU A 36 -12.42 -2.07 -1.96
N LEU A 37 -11.61 -1.33 -2.71
CA LEU A 37 -12.09 -0.27 -3.60
C LEU A 37 -13.04 -0.84 -4.66
N LEU A 38 -12.65 -1.94 -5.32
CA LEU A 38 -13.50 -2.62 -6.30
C LEU A 38 -14.81 -3.11 -5.69
N ALA A 39 -14.76 -3.78 -4.55
CA ALA A 39 -15.95 -4.25 -3.84
C ALA A 39 -16.89 -3.08 -3.53
N THR A 40 -16.33 -1.96 -3.08
CA THR A 40 -17.12 -0.77 -2.75
C THR A 40 -17.73 -0.12 -4.00
N ILE A 41 -16.99 -0.05 -5.11
CA ILE A 41 -17.53 0.41 -6.40
C ILE A 41 -18.70 -0.48 -6.83
N LEU A 42 -18.58 -1.81 -6.70
CA LEU A 42 -19.66 -2.73 -7.04
C LEU A 42 -20.90 -2.51 -6.17
N VAL A 43 -20.74 -2.28 -4.88
CA VAL A 43 -21.86 -2.01 -3.96
C VAL A 43 -22.51 -0.66 -4.27
N CYS A 44 -21.71 0.39 -4.48
CA CYS A 44 -22.20 1.74 -4.69
C CYS A 44 -22.91 1.96 -6.03
N TYR A 45 -22.53 1.24 -7.09
CA TYR A 45 -23.02 1.49 -8.45
C TYR A 45 -23.89 0.35 -8.99
N PRO A 46 -23.35 -0.80 -9.43
CA PRO A 46 -24.18 -1.83 -10.06
C PRO A 46 -25.17 -2.49 -9.11
N LEU A 47 -24.84 -2.64 -7.82
CA LEU A 47 -25.73 -3.26 -6.83
C LEU A 47 -26.50 -2.24 -5.98
N ALA A 48 -26.49 -0.95 -6.34
CA ALA A 48 -27.11 0.12 -5.56
C ALA A 48 -28.58 -0.16 -5.20
N ALA A 49 -29.34 -0.77 -6.12
CA ALA A 49 -30.75 -1.08 -5.93
C ALA A 49 -31.03 -2.21 -4.90
N LEU A 50 -30.02 -2.99 -4.53
CA LEU A 50 -30.14 -4.12 -3.60
C LEU A 50 -29.88 -3.71 -2.14
N PHE A 51 -29.36 -2.50 -1.91
CA PHE A 51 -28.89 -2.08 -0.60
C PHE A 51 -29.70 -0.88 -0.07
N SER A 52 -29.77 -0.77 1.26
CA SER A 52 -30.43 0.35 1.92
C SER A 52 -29.62 1.63 1.77
N PHE A 53 -30.29 2.78 1.90
CA PHE A 53 -29.66 4.09 1.85
C PHE A 53 -28.50 4.23 2.86
N GLU A 54 -28.66 3.70 4.08
CA GLU A 54 -27.62 3.75 5.11
C GLU A 54 -26.36 2.98 4.72
N LEU A 55 -26.54 1.78 4.15
CA LEU A 55 -25.41 0.97 3.70
C LEU A 55 -24.73 1.59 2.48
N GLN A 56 -25.50 2.26 1.61
CA GLN A 56 -24.96 2.98 0.46
C GLN A 56 -24.14 4.21 0.91
N LEU A 57 -24.62 4.95 1.92
CA LEU A 57 -23.88 6.05 2.54
C LEU A 57 -22.56 5.56 3.15
N ALA A 58 -22.62 4.49 3.96
CA ALA A 58 -21.43 3.89 4.56
C ALA A 58 -20.43 3.45 3.49
N SER A 59 -20.92 2.79 2.42
CA SER A 59 -20.08 2.35 1.30
C SER A 59 -19.42 3.52 0.58
N HIS A 60 -20.11 4.64 0.35
CA HIS A 60 -19.49 5.83 -0.25
C HIS A 60 -18.37 6.43 0.62
N VAL A 61 -18.53 6.43 1.95
CA VAL A 61 -17.44 6.86 2.86
C VAL A 61 -16.27 5.88 2.81
N THR A 62 -16.55 4.57 2.83
CA THR A 62 -15.52 3.53 2.68
C THR A 62 -14.78 3.64 1.35
N LEU A 63 -15.46 4.05 0.27
CA LEU A 63 -14.85 4.25 -1.05
C LEU A 63 -13.74 5.29 -0.99
N ILE A 64 -14.01 6.45 -0.37
CA ILE A 64 -13.04 7.55 -0.21
C ILE A 64 -11.85 7.08 0.63
N PHE A 65 -12.13 6.39 1.74
CA PHE A 65 -11.09 5.85 2.62
C PHE A 65 -10.20 4.83 1.89
N SER A 66 -10.80 3.89 1.16
CA SER A 66 -10.09 2.86 0.38
C SER A 66 -9.22 3.48 -0.72
N ALA A 67 -9.74 4.47 -1.45
CA ALA A 67 -8.99 5.17 -2.49
C ALA A 67 -7.77 5.92 -1.92
N THR A 68 -7.94 6.53 -0.74
CA THR A 68 -6.85 7.22 -0.04
C THR A 68 -5.79 6.23 0.44
N LEU A 69 -6.21 5.10 1.02
CA LEU A 69 -5.30 4.04 1.47
C LEU A 69 -4.48 3.47 0.31
N LEU A 70 -5.11 3.23 -0.84
CA LEU A 70 -4.42 2.76 -2.05
C LEU A 70 -3.34 3.76 -2.49
N LYS A 71 -3.65 5.05 -2.50
CA LYS A 71 -2.68 6.10 -2.86
C LYS A 71 -1.49 6.14 -1.91
N ILE A 72 -1.73 6.00 -0.60
CA ILE A 72 -0.65 5.95 0.41
C ILE A 72 0.21 4.69 0.22
N ALA A 73 -0.43 3.52 0.06
CA ALA A 73 0.27 2.26 -0.15
C ALA A 73 1.17 2.30 -1.41
N TYR A 74 0.69 2.94 -2.48
CA TYR A 74 1.47 3.13 -3.70
C TYR A 74 2.70 4.02 -3.46
N ILE A 75 2.54 5.14 -2.73
CA ILE A 75 3.68 6.00 -2.37
C ILE A 75 4.71 5.24 -1.53
N CYS A 76 4.27 4.45 -0.54
CA CYS A 76 5.16 3.61 0.26
C CYS A 76 5.92 2.57 -0.60
N ARG A 77 5.24 1.95 -1.57
CA ARG A 77 5.86 1.03 -2.54
C ARG A 77 6.95 1.75 -3.35
N CYS A 78 6.67 2.94 -3.87
CA CYS A 78 7.65 3.73 -4.62
C CYS A 78 8.87 4.11 -3.76
N ILE A 79 8.66 4.51 -2.50
CA ILE A 79 9.75 4.82 -1.56
C ILE A 79 10.61 3.57 -1.33
N ALA A 80 9.99 2.44 -1.04
CA ALA A 80 10.71 1.19 -0.79
C ALA A 80 11.51 0.74 -2.02
N GLN A 81 10.95 0.85 -3.23
CA GLN A 81 11.65 0.53 -4.48
C GLN A 81 12.82 1.49 -4.75
N TYR A 82 12.63 2.79 -4.48
CA TYR A 82 13.67 3.79 -4.64
C TYR A 82 14.87 3.51 -3.73
N GLU A 83 14.64 3.22 -2.45
CA GLU A 83 15.71 2.91 -1.48
C GLU A 83 16.40 1.57 -1.80
N LEU A 84 15.68 0.60 -2.36
CA LEU A 84 16.25 -0.65 -2.87
C LEU A 84 17.00 -0.51 -4.20
N HIS A 85 17.05 0.69 -4.78
CA HIS A 85 17.61 0.93 -6.12
C HIS A 85 16.97 0.05 -7.21
N GLN A 86 15.72 -0.35 -7.00
CA GLN A 86 14.89 -1.05 -7.97
C GLN A 86 14.18 -0.05 -8.87
N GLU A 87 13.91 -0.45 -10.10
CA GLU A 87 13.09 0.34 -11.00
C GLU A 87 11.65 0.45 -10.46
N VAL A 88 11.14 1.69 -10.39
CA VAL A 88 9.77 1.97 -9.98
C VAL A 88 8.86 1.64 -11.17
N ARG A 89 8.10 0.53 -11.06
CA ARG A 89 7.17 0.04 -12.09
C ARG A 89 5.73 0.09 -11.62
#